data_AF-A0A437S5S8-F1
#
_entry.id   AF-A0A437S5S8-F1
#
_cell.length_a   1.000
_cell.length_b   1.000
_cell.length_c   1.000
_cell.angle_alpha   90.00
_cell.angle_beta   90.00
_cell.angle_gamma   90.00
#
_symmetry.space_group_name_H-M   'P 1'
#
loop_
_entity.id
_entity.type
_entity.pdbx_description
1 polymer ?
#
loop_
_entity_poly.entity_id
_entity_poly.type
_entity_poly.pdbx_seq_one_letter_code
_entity_poly.pdbx_strand_id
1 'polypeptide(L)'
;MKNNVRGLIFHLIIILIVFIMALLINLSDSLIEIIYGNIIFRTILSLIPIFLYYNFGKAMSKRGSKNLDFFTGNIVFLIAVVLLVFAFLGLKSDVFNTPVAGTMWRFPLDFFLMPQLYIFQMYNIGYNMFTALLAAILPGFLYGVSIKRSRAKILKKKRLMKLRQIRSRRRR
;
A
#
# COMPACT_ATOMS: atom_id res chain seq x y z
N MET A 1 6.07 19.38 -1.07
CA MET A 1 4.95 18.43 -1.33
C MET A 1 4.43 17.84 -0.03
N LYS A 2 3.10 17.89 0.17
CA LYS A 2 2.43 17.31 1.35
C LYS A 2 2.51 15.77 1.31
N ASN A 3 2.43 15.13 2.47
CA ASN A 3 2.56 13.68 2.57
C ASN A 3 1.46 12.92 1.82
N ASN A 4 0.23 13.44 1.81
CA ASN A 4 -0.89 12.87 1.05
C ASN A 4 -0.59 12.76 -0.46
N VAL A 5 -0.01 13.79 -1.07
CA VAL A 5 0.39 13.77 -2.49
C VAL A 5 1.56 12.80 -2.71
N ARG A 6 2.56 12.80 -1.81
CA ARG A 6 3.65 11.81 -1.86
C ARG A 6 3.12 10.37 -1.76
N GLY A 7 2.14 10.14 -0.90
CA GLY A 7 1.49 8.85 -0.72
C GLY A 7 0.81 8.36 -1.99
N LEU A 8 0.14 9.25 -2.73
CA LEU A 8 -0.43 8.94 -4.04
C LEU A 8 0.67 8.59 -5.06
N ILE A 9 1.73 9.38 -5.17
CA ILE A 9 2.82 9.09 -6.12
C ILE A 9 3.46 7.73 -5.82
N PHE A 10 3.76 7.45 -4.55
CA PHE A 10 4.29 6.14 -4.16
C PHE A 10 3.28 5.02 -4.43
N HIS A 11 1.99 5.25 -4.24
CA HIS A 11 0.94 4.28 -4.57
C HIS A 11 0.94 3.95 -6.07
N LEU A 12 1.02 4.95 -6.95
CA LEU A 12 1.11 4.74 -8.41
C LEU A 12 2.37 3.97 -8.82
N ILE A 13 3.52 4.25 -8.19
CA ILE A 13 4.75 3.49 -8.42
C ILE A 13 4.56 2.02 -7.99
N ILE A 14 3.91 1.77 -6.86
CA ILE A 14 3.66 0.41 -6.37
C ILE A 14 2.69 -0.33 -7.29
N ILE A 15 1.64 0.33 -7.79
CA ILE A 15 0.74 -0.23 -8.81
C ILE A 15 1.56 -0.71 -10.01
N LEU A 16 2.45 0.14 -10.54
CA LEU A 16 3.28 -0.21 -11.69
C LEU A 16 4.20 -1.42 -11.41
N ILE A 17 4.84 -1.47 -10.24
CA ILE A 17 5.71 -2.59 -9.87
C ILE A 17 4.90 -3.89 -9.77
N VAL A 18 3.74 -3.86 -9.10
CA VAL A 18 2.89 -5.05 -8.96
C VAL A 18 2.31 -5.46 -10.31
N PHE A 19 1.97 -4.51 -11.17
CA PHE A 19 1.50 -4.77 -12.53
C PHE A 19 2.54 -5.50 -13.37
N ILE A 20 3.77 -4.99 -13.42
CA ILE A 20 4.87 -5.63 -14.17
C ILE A 20 5.13 -7.03 -13.60
N MET A 21 5.17 -7.18 -12.28
CA MET A 21 5.38 -8.47 -11.63
C MET A 21 4.29 -9.48 -11.99
N ALA A 22 3.01 -9.08 -11.90
CA ALA A 22 1.89 -9.93 -12.26
C ALA A 22 1.92 -10.31 -13.75
N LEU A 23 2.25 -9.36 -14.62
CA LEU A 23 2.40 -9.60 -16.06
C LEU A 23 3.48 -10.66 -16.31
N LEU A 24 4.67 -10.50 -15.73
CA LEU A 24 5.78 -11.45 -15.90
C LEU A 24 5.44 -12.86 -15.42
N ILE A 25 4.74 -13.00 -14.30
CA ILE A 25 4.32 -14.31 -13.77
C ILE A 25 3.31 -14.97 -14.72
N ASN A 26 2.34 -14.19 -15.22
CA ASN A 26 1.28 -14.71 -16.08
C ASN A 26 1.72 -14.98 -17.53
N LEU A 27 3.00 -14.76 -17.89
CA LEU A 27 3.54 -15.10 -19.21
C LEU A 27 3.91 -16.59 -19.37
N SER A 28 3.95 -17.37 -18.28
CA SER A 28 4.35 -18.77 -18.32
C SER A 28 3.50 -19.62 -17.38
N ASP A 29 2.85 -20.65 -17.93
CA ASP A 29 2.02 -21.59 -17.16
C ASP A 29 2.82 -22.27 -16.04
N SER A 30 4.10 -22.57 -16.31
CA SER A 30 5.01 -23.13 -15.30
C SER A 30 5.26 -22.16 -14.14
N LEU A 31 5.38 -20.86 -14.41
CA LEU A 31 5.52 -19.85 -13.35
C LEU A 31 4.22 -19.72 -12.55
N ILE A 32 3.07 -19.74 -13.22
CA ILE A 32 1.74 -19.71 -12.57
C ILE A 32 1.62 -20.89 -11.59
N GLU A 33 1.92 -22.10 -12.03
CA GLU A 33 1.79 -23.31 -11.20
C GLU A 33 2.75 -23.28 -10.00
N ILE A 34 4.02 -22.92 -10.21
CA ILE A 34 5.02 -22.86 -9.12
C ILE A 34 4.66 -21.76 -8.12
N ILE A 35 4.28 -20.58 -8.61
CA ILE A 35 4.15 -19.39 -7.79
C ILE A 35 2.79 -19.33 -7.09
N TYR A 36 1.70 -19.62 -7.80
CA TYR A 36 0.35 -19.61 -7.24
C TYR A 36 -0.09 -20.96 -6.67
N GLY A 37 0.54 -22.07 -7.07
CA GLY A 37 0.30 -23.39 -6.48
C GLY A 37 0.98 -23.57 -5.12
N ASN A 38 2.00 -22.76 -4.79
CA ASN A 38 2.77 -22.89 -3.56
C ASN A 38 2.49 -21.75 -2.57
N ILE A 39 2.08 -22.12 -1.34
CA ILE A 39 1.77 -21.16 -0.27
C ILE A 39 2.96 -20.27 0.13
N ILE A 40 4.19 -20.78 0.04
CA ILE A 40 5.41 -20.03 0.38
C ILE A 40 5.59 -18.89 -0.62
N PHE A 41 5.51 -19.17 -1.93
CA PHE A 41 5.62 -18.15 -2.97
C PHE A 41 4.49 -17.13 -2.90
N ARG A 42 3.24 -17.57 -2.70
CA ARG A 42 2.08 -16.67 -2.45
C ARG A 42 2.33 -15.72 -1.28
N THR A 43 2.92 -16.23 -0.20
CA THR A 43 3.24 -15.43 0.99
C THR A 43 4.33 -14.40 0.68
N ILE A 44 5.42 -14.81 0.03
CA ILE A 44 6.52 -13.92 -0.36
C ILE A 44 6.01 -12.80 -1.26
N LEU A 45 5.22 -13.13 -2.29
CA LEU A 45 4.66 -12.16 -3.22
C LEU A 45 3.70 -11.18 -2.53
N SER A 46 2.87 -11.67 -1.62
CA SER A 46 1.95 -10.83 -0.86
C SER A 46 2.67 -9.83 0.06
N LEU A 47 3.87 -10.18 0.51
CA LEU A 47 4.70 -9.29 1.32
C LEU A 47 5.36 -8.17 0.49
N ILE A 48 5.49 -8.31 -0.84
CA ILE A 48 6.14 -7.30 -1.68
C ILE A 48 5.41 -5.96 -1.63
N PRO A 49 4.08 -5.85 -1.93
CA PRO A 49 3.37 -4.58 -1.79
C PRO A 49 3.49 -4.00 -0.38
N ILE A 50 3.35 -4.84 0.65
CA ILE A 50 3.43 -4.43 2.07
C ILE A 50 4.80 -3.82 2.36
N PHE A 51 5.88 -4.48 1.93
CA PHE A 51 7.25 -4.03 2.10
C PHE A 51 7.50 -2.73 1.34
N LEU A 52 7.00 -2.59 0.12
CA LEU A 52 7.13 -1.37 -0.66
C LEU A 52 6.43 -0.19 0.03
N TYR A 53 5.15 -0.33 0.40
CA TYR A 53 4.42 0.71 1.15
C TYR A 53 5.17 1.11 2.42
N TYR A 54 5.64 0.13 3.18
CA TYR A 54 6.40 0.38 4.39
C TYR A 54 7.72 1.11 4.11
N ASN A 55 8.48 0.77 3.07
CA ASN A 55 9.73 1.45 2.76
C ASN A 55 9.53 2.85 2.18
N PHE A 56 8.58 3.03 1.28
CA PHE A 56 8.21 4.36 0.77
C PHE A 56 7.69 5.29 1.87
N GLY A 57 6.98 4.76 2.87
CA GLY A 57 6.61 5.51 4.08
C GLY A 57 7.83 6.09 4.82
N LYS A 58 9.00 5.45 4.75
CA LYS A 58 10.24 5.98 5.35
C LYS A 58 10.79 7.19 4.59
N ALA A 59 10.40 7.42 3.34
CA ALA A 59 10.81 8.60 2.56
C ALA A 59 9.88 9.82 2.78
N MET A 60 8.76 9.65 3.48
CA MET A 60 7.79 10.72 3.73
C MET A 60 8.31 11.78 4.71
N SER A 61 7.70 12.97 4.72
CA SER A 61 8.09 14.04 5.66
C SER A 61 7.68 13.70 7.09
N LYS A 62 8.53 14.03 8.07
CA LYS A 62 8.26 13.89 9.52
C LYS A 62 8.04 15.25 10.20
N ARG A 63 7.90 16.33 9.42
CA ARG A 63 7.71 17.70 9.94
C ARG A 63 6.29 17.94 10.46
N GLY A 64 5.29 17.19 9.98
CA GLY A 64 3.89 17.33 10.38
C GLY A 64 3.52 16.69 11.72
N SER A 65 2.29 16.91 12.18
CA SER A 65 1.74 16.31 13.40
C SER A 65 1.75 14.78 13.35
N LYS A 66 2.03 14.13 14.48
CA LYS A 66 2.02 12.66 14.62
C LYS A 66 0.64 12.05 14.37
N ASN A 67 -0.43 12.81 14.67
CA ASN A 67 -1.81 12.35 14.51
C ASN A 67 -2.20 12.26 13.02
N LEU A 68 -1.50 13.00 12.16
CA LEU A 68 -1.75 13.04 10.73
C LEU A 68 -0.99 11.96 9.94
N ASP A 69 -0.17 11.14 10.61
CA ASP A 69 0.66 10.14 9.93
C ASP A 69 -0.20 9.09 9.19
N PHE A 70 -1.35 8.69 9.74
CA PHE A 70 -2.28 7.73 9.10
C PHE A 70 -3.14 8.34 8.00
N PHE A 71 -3.37 9.65 8.02
CA PHE A 71 -4.11 10.37 6.97
C PHE A 71 -3.27 10.62 5.71
N THR A 72 -2.05 10.09 5.68
CA THR A 72 -1.17 10.15 4.50
C THR A 72 -1.76 9.40 3.30
N GLY A 73 -2.63 8.41 3.52
CA GLY A 73 -3.33 7.70 2.44
C GLY A 73 -4.64 8.34 1.98
N ASN A 74 -5.05 9.49 2.51
CA ASN A 74 -6.42 10.01 2.26
C ASN A 74 -6.74 10.26 0.79
N ILE A 75 -5.76 10.74 0.00
CA ILE A 75 -5.99 10.95 -1.43
C ILE A 75 -6.18 9.61 -2.14
N VAL A 76 -5.42 8.58 -1.76
CA VAL A 76 -5.57 7.22 -2.30
C VAL A 76 -6.97 6.69 -1.97
N PHE A 77 -7.39 6.82 -0.70
CA PHE A 77 -8.73 6.43 -0.28
C PHE A 77 -9.82 7.17 -1.05
N LEU A 78 -9.72 8.49 -1.18
CA LEU A 78 -10.70 9.32 -1.89
C LEU A 78 -10.81 8.90 -3.36
N ILE A 79 -9.70 8.71 -4.05
CA ILE A 79 -9.69 8.26 -5.45
C ILE A 79 -10.32 6.87 -5.56
N ALA A 80 -9.98 5.93 -4.67
CA ALA A 80 -10.59 4.61 -4.68
C ALA A 80 -12.11 4.67 -4.49
N VAL A 81 -12.62 5.53 -3.62
CA VAL A 81 -14.07 5.73 -3.44
C VAL A 81 -14.71 6.30 -4.70
N VAL A 82 -14.09 7.29 -5.34
CA VAL A 82 -14.60 7.86 -6.61
C VAL A 82 -14.63 6.79 -7.72
N LEU A 83 -13.57 5.98 -7.84
CA LEU A 83 -13.52 4.89 -8.82
C LEU A 83 -14.52 3.79 -8.50
N LEU A 84 -14.81 3.54 -7.22
CA LEU A 84 -15.84 2.59 -6.80
C LEU A 84 -17.23 3.08 -7.20
N VAL A 85 -17.54 4.36 -6.96
CA VAL A 85 -18.81 4.96 -7.43
C VAL A 85 -18.92 4.87 -8.94
N PHE A 86 -17.84 5.14 -9.68
CA PHE A 86 -17.82 4.97 -11.14
C PHE A 86 -18.13 3.53 -11.59
N ALA A 87 -17.52 2.53 -10.94
CA ALA A 87 -17.80 1.12 -11.22
C ALA A 87 -19.27 0.77 -10.93
N PHE A 88 -19.84 1.29 -9.83
CA PHE A 88 -21.26 1.12 -9.49
C PHE A 88 -22.21 1.74 -10.51
N LEU A 89 -21.86 2.88 -11.12
CA LEU A 89 -22.70 3.49 -12.16
C LEU A 89 -22.82 2.58 -13.40
N GLY A 90 -21.74 1.88 -13.76
CA GLY A 90 -21.71 0.98 -14.92
C GLY A 90 -22.30 -0.41 -14.67
N LEU A 91 -22.04 -0.99 -13.48
CA LEU A 91 -22.34 -2.40 -13.19
C LEU A 91 -23.39 -2.60 -12.09
N LYS A 92 -23.80 -1.54 -11.39
CA LYS A 92 -24.77 -1.61 -10.28
C LYS A 92 -24.38 -2.65 -9.23
N SER A 93 -25.25 -3.60 -8.90
CA SER A 93 -24.98 -4.68 -7.96
C SER A 93 -23.92 -5.68 -8.45
N ASP A 94 -23.69 -5.75 -9.76
CA ASP A 94 -22.81 -6.77 -10.36
C ASP A 94 -21.32 -6.40 -10.24
N VAL A 95 -21.00 -5.21 -9.71
CA VAL A 95 -19.61 -4.79 -9.41
C VAL A 95 -18.85 -5.88 -8.66
N PHE A 96 -19.48 -6.53 -7.67
CA PHE A 96 -18.82 -7.52 -6.82
C PHE A 96 -18.90 -8.96 -7.37
N ASN A 97 -19.82 -9.23 -8.29
CA ASN A 97 -19.98 -10.53 -8.93
C ASN A 97 -19.13 -10.67 -10.19
N THR A 98 -18.72 -9.55 -10.77
CA THR A 98 -17.86 -9.52 -11.95
C THR A 98 -16.43 -10.01 -11.58
N PRO A 99 -15.73 -10.73 -12.45
CA PRO A 99 -14.30 -11.01 -12.27
C PRO A 99 -13.46 -9.72 -12.21
N VAL A 100 -12.32 -9.78 -11.52
CA VAL A 100 -11.34 -8.67 -11.51
C VAL A 100 -10.89 -8.40 -12.94
N ALA A 101 -10.90 -7.12 -13.35
CA ALA A 101 -10.63 -6.64 -14.70
C ALA A 101 -11.55 -7.22 -15.80
N GLY A 102 -12.69 -7.82 -15.44
CA GLY A 102 -13.62 -8.42 -16.39
C GLY A 102 -14.40 -7.41 -17.24
N THR A 103 -14.43 -6.13 -16.85
CA THR A 103 -15.15 -5.08 -17.58
C THR A 103 -14.42 -3.74 -17.53
N MET A 104 -14.61 -2.93 -18.57
CA MET A 104 -14.05 -1.57 -18.66
C MET A 104 -14.56 -0.63 -17.55
N TRP A 105 -15.77 -0.86 -17.04
CA TRP A 105 -16.34 -0.07 -15.95
C TRP A 105 -15.62 -0.32 -14.61
N ARG A 106 -15.12 -1.54 -14.38
CA ARG A 106 -14.43 -1.92 -13.15
C ARG A 106 -12.90 -1.75 -13.24
N PHE A 107 -12.35 -1.85 -14.46
CA PHE A 107 -10.92 -1.82 -14.71
C PHE A 107 -10.17 -0.67 -13.99
N PRO A 108 -10.63 0.60 -14.02
CA PRO A 108 -9.93 1.68 -13.33
C PRO A 108 -9.77 1.44 -11.82
N LEU A 109 -10.82 0.94 -11.17
CA LEU A 109 -10.80 0.62 -9.75
C LEU A 109 -9.88 -0.56 -9.46
N ASP A 110 -10.00 -1.64 -10.24
CA ASP A 110 -9.20 -2.86 -10.07
C ASP A 110 -7.71 -2.57 -10.26
N PHE A 111 -7.36 -1.78 -11.27
CA PHE A 111 -5.99 -1.35 -11.52
C PHE A 111 -5.47 -0.47 -10.37
N PHE A 112 -6.28 0.48 -9.90
CA PHE A 112 -5.88 1.38 -8.82
C PHE A 112 -5.71 0.66 -7.46
N LEU A 113 -6.50 -0.38 -7.20
CA LEU A 113 -6.41 -1.22 -6.00
C LEU A 113 -5.55 -2.47 -6.21
N MET A 114 -4.90 -2.61 -7.36
CA MET A 114 -4.17 -3.81 -7.76
C MET A 114 -3.18 -4.30 -6.68
N PRO A 115 -2.37 -3.44 -6.02
CA PRO A 115 -1.44 -3.92 -4.99
C PRO A 115 -2.12 -4.66 -3.83
N GLN A 116 -3.36 -4.31 -3.51
CA GLN A 116 -4.16 -4.94 -2.46
C GLN A 116 -4.96 -6.12 -2.98
N LEU A 117 -5.59 -5.97 -4.14
CA LEU A 117 -6.35 -7.05 -4.78
C LEU A 117 -5.46 -8.23 -5.13
N TYR A 118 -4.20 -7.97 -5.49
CA TYR A 118 -3.21 -9.01 -5.71
C TYR A 118 -2.99 -9.87 -4.45
N ILE A 119 -2.88 -9.23 -3.28
CA ILE A 119 -2.79 -9.95 -2.00
C ILE A 119 -4.07 -10.76 -1.75
N PHE A 120 -5.24 -10.19 -1.99
CA PHE A 120 -6.50 -10.88 -1.78
C PHE A 120 -6.66 -12.10 -2.67
N GLN A 121 -6.27 -11.98 -3.94
CA GLN A 121 -6.22 -13.09 -4.88
C GLN A 121 -5.25 -14.18 -4.40
N MET A 122 -4.08 -13.81 -3.87
CA MET A 122 -3.15 -14.75 -3.25
C MET A 122 -3.69 -15.47 -2.01
N TYR A 123 -4.86 -15.14 -1.47
CA TYR A 123 -5.46 -15.87 -0.34
C TYR A 123 -6.91 -16.25 -0.58
N ASN A 124 -7.38 -16.18 -1.84
CA ASN A 124 -8.78 -16.41 -2.20
C ASN A 124 -9.77 -15.61 -1.33
N ILE A 125 -9.39 -14.39 -0.96
CA ILE A 125 -10.26 -13.48 -0.21
C ILE A 125 -11.28 -12.92 -1.20
N GLY A 126 -12.56 -13.20 -0.95
CA GLY A 126 -13.66 -12.75 -1.81
C GLY A 126 -13.73 -11.23 -1.93
N TYR A 127 -14.08 -10.74 -3.12
CA TYR A 127 -14.20 -9.31 -3.38
C TYR A 127 -15.63 -8.81 -3.10
N ASN A 128 -15.77 -7.98 -2.09
CA ASN A 128 -17.01 -7.29 -1.72
C ASN A 128 -16.73 -5.84 -1.32
N MET A 129 -17.77 -5.10 -0.96
CA MET A 129 -17.65 -3.70 -0.53
C MET A 129 -16.68 -3.52 0.63
N PHE A 130 -16.72 -4.43 1.62
CA PHE A 130 -15.84 -4.35 2.78
C PHE A 130 -14.37 -4.55 2.40
N THR A 131 -14.06 -5.56 1.58
CA THR A 131 -12.69 -5.78 1.11
C THR A 131 -12.20 -4.65 0.21
N ALA A 132 -13.06 -4.05 -0.61
CA ALA A 132 -12.71 -2.89 -1.43
C ALA A 132 -12.33 -1.67 -0.56
N LEU A 133 -13.10 -1.40 0.50
CA LEU A 133 -12.79 -0.34 1.45
C LEU A 133 -11.51 -0.63 2.26
N LEU A 134 -11.31 -1.88 2.69
CA LEU A 134 -10.07 -2.28 3.34
C LEU A 134 -8.86 -2.09 2.43
N ALA A 135 -8.97 -2.49 1.16
CA ALA A 135 -7.93 -2.28 0.16
C ALA A 135 -7.59 -0.79 0.00
N ALA A 136 -8.60 0.09 -0.02
CA ALA A 136 -8.40 1.53 -0.13
C ALA A 136 -7.70 2.15 1.09
N ILE A 137 -7.93 1.62 2.29
CA ILE A 137 -7.36 2.13 3.56
C ILE A 137 -5.93 1.62 3.80
N LEU A 138 -5.62 0.39 3.33
CA LEU A 138 -4.37 -0.30 3.65
C LEU A 138 -3.09 0.49 3.34
N PRO A 139 -2.94 1.20 2.19
CA PRO A 139 -1.80 2.08 1.93
C PRO A 139 -1.58 3.13 3.03
N GLY A 140 -2.65 3.82 3.42
CA GLY A 140 -2.60 4.86 4.44
C GLY A 140 -2.16 4.33 5.80
N PHE A 141 -2.67 3.16 6.16
CA PHE A 141 -2.27 2.48 7.39
C PHE A 141 -0.78 2.11 7.38
N LEU A 142 -0.30 1.46 6.31
CA LEU A 142 1.10 1.04 6.17
C LEU A 142 2.07 2.23 6.17
N TYR A 143 1.71 3.33 5.48
CA TYR A 143 2.46 4.58 5.53
C TYR A 143 2.52 5.14 6.96
N GLY A 144 1.39 5.20 7.66
CA GLY A 144 1.33 5.72 9.02
C GLY A 144 2.21 4.95 10.00
N VAL A 145 2.19 3.61 9.94
CA VAL A 145 3.08 2.74 10.74
C VAL A 145 4.55 3.03 10.44
N SER A 146 4.91 3.12 9.17
CA SER A 146 6.28 3.39 8.74
C SER A 146 6.80 4.74 9.22
N ILE A 147 6.01 5.81 9.05
CA ILE A 147 6.36 7.17 9.48
C ILE A 147 6.56 7.21 10.99
N LYS A 148 5.63 6.65 11.77
CA LYS A 148 5.71 6.60 13.23
C LYS A 148 7.00 5.91 13.70
N ARG A 149 7.32 4.75 13.13
CA ARG A 149 8.54 4.00 13.48
C ARG A 149 9.80 4.77 13.08
N SER A 150 9.82 5.39 11.92
CA SER A 150 10.93 6.24 11.46
C SER A 150 11.14 7.44 12.40
N ARG A 151 10.07 8.12 12.81
CA ARG A 151 10.11 9.26 13.74
C ARG A 151 10.63 8.84 15.11
N ALA A 152 10.19 7.70 15.64
CA ALA A 152 10.67 7.16 16.91
C ALA A 152 12.19 6.89 16.89
N LYS A 153 12.71 6.33 15.79
CA LYS A 153 14.16 6.12 15.62
C LYS A 153 14.94 7.44 15.61
N ILE A 154 14.44 8.46 14.91
CA ILE A 154 15.07 9.80 14.86
C ILE A 154 15.10 10.43 16.25
N LEU A 155 13.99 10.38 17.00
CA LEU A 155 13.91 10.93 18.36
C LEU A 155 14.85 10.21 19.32
N LYS A 156 14.93 8.87 19.27
CA LYS A 156 15.88 8.08 20.07
C LYS A 156 17.33 8.50 19.77
N LYS A 157 17.69 8.63 18.49
CA LYS A 157 19.04 9.04 18.07
C LYS A 157 19.40 10.45 18.60
N LYS A 158 18.48 11.42 18.47
CA LYS A 158 18.68 12.79 18.98
C LYS A 158 18.88 12.83 20.50
N ARG A 159 18.10 12.06 21.26
CA ARG A 159 18.26 11.94 22.72
C ARG A 159 19.64 11.40 23.10
N LEU A 160 20.10 10.33 22.44
CA LEU A 160 21.41 9.74 22.69
C LEU A 160 22.56 10.71 22.35
N MET A 161 22.44 11.46 21.25
CA MET A 161 23.44 12.49 20.91
C MET A 161 23.50 13.60 21.97
N LYS A 162 22.34 14.08 22.44
CA LYS A 162 22.28 15.11 23.49
C LYS A 162 22.94 14.62 24.79
N LEU A 163 22.68 13.38 25.19
CA LEU A 163 23.32 12.77 26.36
C LEU A 163 24.84 12.66 26.20
N ARG A 164 25.34 12.27 25.02
CA ARG A 164 26.78 12.22 24.72
C ARG A 164 27.42 13.60 24.81
N GLN A 165 26.80 14.64 24.25
CA GLN A 165 27.28 16.02 24.32
C GLN A 165 27.33 16.56 25.76
N ILE A 166 26.31 16.23 26.58
CA ILE A 166 26.31 16.63 28.00
C ILE A 166 27.45 15.94 28.76
N ARG A 167 27.67 14.63 28.53
CA ARG A 167 28.77 13.88 29.16
C ARG A 167 30.15 14.41 28.74
N SER A 168 30.34 14.79 27.48
CA SER A 168 31.63 15.33 27.02
C SER A 168 31.92 16.72 27.58
N ARG A 169 30.88 17.55 27.80
CA ARG A 169 31.04 18.88 28.43
C ARG A 169 31.39 18.79 29.92
N ARG A 170 30.91 17.77 30.64
CA ARG A 170 31.22 17.56 32.07
C ARG A 170 32.63 17.00 32.33
N ARG A 171 33.34 16.55 31.29
CA ARG A 171 34.69 15.99 31.38
C ARG A 171 35.79 17.00 31.00
N ARG A 172 35.40 18.20 30.56
CA ARG A 172 36.29 19.34 30.32
C ARG A 172 36.07 20.33 31.44
#